data_AF-A0A9E2F256-F1
#
_entry.id   AF-A0A9E2F256-F1
#
_cell.length_a   1.000
_cell.length_b   1.000
_cell.length_c   1.000
_cell.angle_alpha   90.00
_cell.angle_beta   90.00
_cell.angle_gamma   90.00
#
_symmetry.space_group_name_H-M   'P 1'
#
loop_
_entity.id
_entity.type
_entity.pdbx_description
1 polymer ?
#
loop_
_entity_poly.entity_id
_entity_poly.type
_entity_poly.pdbx_seq_one_letter_code
_entity_poly.pdbx_strand_id
1 'polypeptide(L)'
;MLIIALHLEQVHALELRGHFKPQVTVVNIPDDSLLQDFTDDPARDAGFDLRLNLSADTGGWSWNSDYQLIAVDGDQLELRQQNPNLGFNAATLADDEQRVFDLSHRISDQDDRVITHRLDRLYLSHTSNKTVFKIGRQAVSWGNGLIYNPVDFFNPFDPAAIDTEYKTGDDMLYAQYLLDSGDDVQAVWVGRRDDDDDVSADVSSLALKYHRFSEASEIDFLAAQHYDANIIALGGSVDFADAIWRSDIMLTDTGDENFTSAVLNWSYSWIGWGKNTTATLEFFHNGFGIDDGKYDPAALADKPELLARIQRGELFTLGENYLAAAATIELAPLWLLTTSIFGNLDDDSMLLQIFSQHDLQQDLQLLLALNLPGGNDGSEFGGIDSAVDEGTLAVGTSLFAQLGWYF
;
A
#
# COMPACT_ATOMS: atom_id res chain seq x y z
N MET A 1 2.87 -32.85 53.74
CA MET A 1 1.58 -32.55 53.12
C MET A 1 1.87 -31.64 51.94
N LEU A 2 1.86 -32.24 50.75
CA LEU A 2 2.23 -31.64 49.47
C LEU A 2 1.05 -30.76 49.03
N ILE A 3 1.19 -29.44 49.00
CA ILE A 3 0.23 -28.56 48.33
C ILE A 3 0.80 -28.28 46.96
N ILE A 4 0.27 -28.99 45.97
CA ILE A 4 0.54 -28.79 44.55
C ILE A 4 -0.01 -27.41 44.20
N ALA A 5 0.89 -26.50 43.84
CA ALA A 5 0.54 -25.25 43.20
C ALA A 5 0.04 -25.59 41.79
N LEU A 6 -1.28 -25.58 41.61
CA LEU A 6 -1.89 -25.45 40.29
C LEU A 6 -1.57 -24.03 39.81
N HIS A 7 -0.54 -23.92 38.98
CA HIS A 7 -0.32 -22.77 38.13
C HIS A 7 -1.49 -22.76 37.13
N LEU A 8 -2.55 -22.04 37.48
CA LEU A 8 -3.58 -21.65 36.51
C LEU A 8 -2.85 -20.74 35.51
N GLU A 9 -2.53 -21.27 34.34
CA GLU A 9 -2.20 -20.46 33.18
C GLU A 9 -3.31 -19.42 33.03
N GLN A 10 -2.95 -18.15 33.21
CA GLN A 10 -3.85 -17.04 32.93
C GLN A 10 -4.13 -17.08 31.43
N VAL A 11 -5.29 -17.61 31.03
CA VAL A 11 -5.89 -17.31 29.73
C VAL A 11 -5.96 -15.78 29.64
N HIS A 12 -5.10 -15.17 28.82
CA HIS A 12 -5.18 -13.74 28.56
C HIS A 12 -6.36 -13.47 27.62
N ALA A 13 -7.02 -12.34 27.88
CA ALA A 13 -8.38 -12.06 27.45
C ALA A 13 -8.52 -12.00 25.93
N LEU A 14 -9.65 -12.51 25.43
CA LEU A 14 -10.15 -12.16 24.11
C LEU A 14 -10.19 -10.63 24.00
N GLU A 15 -9.45 -10.09 23.03
CA GLU A 15 -9.41 -8.66 22.75
C GLU A 15 -10.21 -8.38 21.49
N LEU A 16 -11.17 -7.46 21.62
CA LEU A 16 -11.95 -6.93 20.51
C LEU A 16 -11.62 -5.44 20.41
N ARG A 17 -11.16 -5.03 19.23
CA ARG A 17 -11.02 -3.63 18.85
C ARG A 17 -11.68 -3.42 17.49
N GLY A 18 -11.80 -2.18 17.07
CA GLY A 18 -12.21 -1.91 15.71
C GLY A 18 -12.45 -0.45 15.44
N HIS A 19 -13.03 -0.17 14.27
CA HIS A 19 -13.39 1.17 13.89
C HIS A 19 -14.57 1.24 12.94
N PHE A 20 -15.12 2.44 12.84
CA PHE A 20 -16.05 2.88 11.82
C PHE A 20 -15.49 4.13 11.14
N LYS A 21 -15.45 4.15 9.82
CA LYS A 21 -14.87 5.23 9.01
C LYS A 21 -15.81 5.58 7.85
N PRO A 22 -16.83 6.43 8.06
CA PRO A 22 -17.46 7.13 6.95
C PRO A 22 -16.47 8.07 6.27
N GLN A 23 -16.53 8.12 4.94
CA GLN A 23 -15.68 8.97 4.12
C GLN A 23 -16.44 9.57 2.94
N VAL A 24 -15.94 10.69 2.42
CA VAL A 24 -16.43 11.31 1.21
C VAL A 24 -15.25 11.74 0.35
N THR A 25 -15.40 11.60 -0.95
CA THR A 25 -14.46 12.09 -1.95
C THR A 25 -15.21 12.95 -2.95
N VAL A 26 -14.60 14.07 -3.34
CA VAL A 26 -15.08 14.92 -4.42
C VAL A 26 -13.91 15.15 -5.37
N VAL A 27 -14.10 14.85 -6.66
CA VAL A 27 -13.07 14.98 -7.70
C VAL A 27 -13.62 15.85 -8.81
N ASN A 28 -12.92 16.94 -9.14
CA ASN A 28 -13.25 17.72 -10.31
C ASN A 28 -12.73 17.01 -11.57
N ILE A 29 -13.53 17.02 -12.64
CA ILE A 29 -13.16 16.46 -13.93
C ILE A 29 -12.91 17.62 -14.91
N PRO A 30 -11.66 17.83 -15.38
CA PRO A 30 -11.33 18.92 -16.31
C PRO A 30 -12.19 18.95 -17.57
N ASP A 31 -12.48 20.14 -18.10
CA ASP A 31 -13.33 20.35 -19.31
C ASP A 31 -12.80 19.69 -20.59
N ASP A 32 -11.51 19.38 -20.62
CA ASP A 32 -10.78 18.70 -21.70
C ASP A 32 -10.59 17.20 -21.46
N SER A 33 -11.05 16.68 -20.31
CA SER A 33 -11.00 15.26 -19.99
C SER A 33 -12.14 14.49 -20.67
N LEU A 34 -11.80 13.36 -21.30
CA LEU A 34 -12.77 12.42 -21.86
C LEU A 34 -13.69 11.85 -20.77
N LEU A 35 -13.28 11.89 -19.50
CA LEU A 35 -14.09 11.40 -18.39
C LEU A 35 -15.42 12.16 -18.24
N GLN A 36 -15.52 13.41 -18.70
CA GLN A 36 -16.78 14.17 -18.67
C GLN A 36 -17.92 13.52 -19.48
N ASP A 37 -17.59 12.66 -20.45
CA ASP A 37 -18.60 11.93 -21.23
C ASP A 37 -19.22 10.76 -20.44
N PHE A 38 -18.59 10.35 -19.33
CA PHE A 38 -18.90 9.12 -18.60
C PHE A 38 -19.23 9.34 -17.12
N THR A 39 -18.98 10.53 -16.56
CA THR A 39 -19.22 10.83 -15.14
C THR A 39 -19.61 12.30 -14.92
N ASP A 40 -20.20 12.59 -13.76
CA ASP A 40 -20.59 13.95 -13.37
C ASP A 40 -19.35 14.79 -12.98
N ASP A 41 -19.44 16.12 -13.13
CA ASP A 41 -18.47 17.08 -12.59
C ASP A 41 -19.10 18.02 -11.53
N PRO A 42 -18.58 18.06 -10.29
CA PRO A 42 -17.56 17.15 -9.77
C PRO A 42 -18.14 15.76 -9.48
N ALA A 43 -17.34 14.74 -9.71
CA ALA A 43 -17.63 13.36 -9.33
C ALA A 43 -17.58 13.22 -7.81
N ARG A 44 -18.51 12.45 -7.23
CA ARG A 44 -18.70 12.32 -5.78
C ARG A 44 -18.85 10.87 -5.39
N ASP A 45 -18.18 10.53 -4.30
CA ASP A 45 -18.24 9.21 -3.72
C ASP A 45 -18.43 9.31 -2.20
N ALA A 46 -19.30 8.46 -1.67
CA ALA A 46 -19.45 8.19 -0.26
C ALA A 46 -18.95 6.78 0.03
N GLY A 47 -18.12 6.66 1.07
CA GLY A 47 -17.60 5.38 1.52
C GLY A 47 -17.89 5.13 2.99
N PHE A 48 -17.87 3.86 3.38
CA PHE A 48 -17.93 3.44 4.76
C PHE A 48 -17.08 2.19 4.95
N ASP A 49 -16.18 2.24 5.92
CA ASP A 49 -15.38 1.09 6.35
C ASP A 49 -15.69 0.75 7.81
N LEU A 50 -16.08 -0.49 8.07
CA LEU A 50 -16.21 -1.07 9.39
C LEU A 50 -15.19 -2.20 9.51
N ARG A 51 -14.32 -2.12 10.53
CA ARG A 51 -13.38 -3.19 10.86
C ARG A 51 -13.60 -3.68 12.29
N LEU A 52 -13.57 -4.99 12.47
CA LEU A 52 -13.60 -5.66 13.77
C LEU A 52 -12.36 -6.55 13.89
N ASN A 53 -11.51 -6.27 14.87
CA ASN A 53 -10.27 -6.97 15.14
C ASN A 53 -10.42 -7.84 16.37
N LEU A 54 -10.31 -9.15 16.18
CA LEU A 54 -10.40 -10.13 17.25
C LEU A 54 -9.08 -10.85 17.42
N SER A 55 -8.48 -10.75 18.60
CA SER A 55 -7.24 -11.44 18.95
C SER A 55 -7.36 -12.22 20.25
N ALA A 56 -6.56 -13.28 20.36
CA ALA A 56 -6.41 -14.06 21.58
C ALA A 56 -5.01 -14.65 21.67
N ASP A 57 -4.42 -14.61 22.87
CA ASP A 57 -3.06 -15.08 23.13
C ASP A 57 -3.03 -16.11 24.26
N THR A 58 -2.34 -17.23 24.05
CA THR A 58 -2.13 -18.26 25.08
C THR A 58 -0.86 -19.07 24.85
N GLY A 59 0.02 -19.14 25.85
CA GLY A 59 1.16 -20.07 25.84
C GLY A 59 2.08 -19.97 24.62
N GLY A 60 2.37 -18.75 24.16
CA GLY A 60 3.18 -18.48 22.96
C GLY A 60 2.42 -18.59 21.64
N TRP A 61 1.14 -18.99 21.66
CA TRP A 61 0.26 -18.95 20.50
C TRP A 61 -0.55 -17.67 20.46
N SER A 62 -0.76 -17.11 19.27
CA SER A 62 -1.73 -16.05 19.05
C SER A 62 -2.66 -16.37 17.88
N TRP A 63 -3.93 -16.02 18.04
CA TRP A 63 -4.94 -16.06 16.99
C TRP A 63 -5.34 -14.64 16.64
N ASN A 64 -5.49 -14.34 15.34
CA ASN A 64 -5.98 -13.06 14.86
C ASN A 64 -7.03 -13.28 13.76
N SER A 65 -8.15 -12.57 13.88
CA SER A 65 -9.25 -12.58 12.92
C SER A 65 -9.78 -11.16 12.77
N ASP A 66 -9.61 -10.59 11.58
CA ASP A 66 -10.08 -9.24 11.27
C ASP A 66 -11.18 -9.31 10.23
N TYR A 67 -12.38 -8.91 10.63
CA TYR A 67 -13.52 -8.76 9.73
C TYR A 67 -13.61 -7.32 9.24
N GLN A 68 -13.93 -7.16 7.96
CA GLN A 68 -14.11 -5.86 7.33
C GLN A 68 -15.42 -5.85 6.55
N LEU A 69 -16.15 -4.73 6.62
CA LEU A 69 -17.31 -4.42 5.79
C LEU A 69 -17.06 -3.06 5.14
N ILE A 70 -16.97 -3.05 3.82
CA ILE A 70 -16.73 -1.86 3.01
C ILE A 70 -18.00 -1.59 2.20
N ALA A 71 -18.48 -0.37 2.21
CA ALA A 71 -19.52 0.12 1.32
C ALA A 71 -19.00 1.34 0.56
N VAL A 72 -19.23 1.38 -0.75
CA VAL A 72 -18.90 2.50 -1.63
C VAL A 72 -20.11 2.79 -2.50
N ASP A 73 -20.46 4.07 -2.64
CA ASP A 73 -21.58 4.59 -3.42
C ASP A 73 -21.12 5.88 -4.11
N GLY A 74 -21.11 5.95 -5.45
CA GLY A 74 -20.61 7.15 -6.12
C GLY A 74 -20.23 7.04 -7.60
N ASP A 75 -19.90 8.21 -8.16
CA ASP A 75 -19.73 8.41 -9.60
C ASP A 75 -18.42 7.78 -10.12
N GLN A 76 -17.35 7.73 -9.31
CA GLN A 76 -16.09 7.06 -9.73
C GLN A 76 -16.25 5.54 -9.74
N LEU A 77 -17.07 4.99 -8.84
CA LEU A 77 -17.42 3.57 -8.85
C LEU A 77 -18.20 3.22 -10.12
N GLU A 78 -19.22 4.01 -10.47
CA GLU A 78 -20.01 3.83 -11.69
C GLU A 78 -19.15 3.91 -12.95
N LEU A 79 -18.31 4.96 -13.04
CA LEU A 79 -17.37 5.15 -14.14
C LEU A 79 -16.51 3.90 -14.35
N ARG A 80 -15.93 3.35 -13.28
CA ARG A 80 -15.06 2.17 -13.32
C ARG A 80 -15.83 0.90 -13.71
N GLN A 81 -17.02 0.67 -13.15
CA GLN A 81 -17.78 -0.55 -13.42
C GLN A 81 -18.36 -0.59 -14.84
N GLN A 82 -18.85 0.55 -15.33
CA GLN A 82 -19.44 0.64 -16.67
C GLN A 82 -18.37 0.73 -17.77
N ASN A 83 -17.16 1.22 -17.43
CA ASN A 83 -16.11 1.46 -18.40
C ASN A 83 -14.75 0.86 -17.98
N PRO A 84 -14.65 -0.47 -17.75
CA PRO A 84 -13.44 -1.11 -17.22
C PRO A 84 -12.22 -1.01 -18.15
N ASN A 85 -12.44 -0.69 -19.43
CA ASN A 85 -11.38 -0.55 -20.43
C ASN A 85 -10.90 0.89 -20.63
N LEU A 86 -11.46 1.88 -19.90
CA LEU A 86 -11.02 3.27 -20.02
C LEU A 86 -9.63 3.51 -19.42
N GLY A 87 -9.00 2.54 -18.76
CA GLY A 87 -7.70 2.76 -18.08
C GLY A 87 -7.79 3.65 -16.84
N PHE A 88 -9.02 4.00 -16.42
CA PHE A 88 -9.27 4.72 -15.18
C PHE A 88 -9.14 3.78 -13.98
N ASN A 89 -8.00 3.84 -13.30
CA ASN A 89 -7.74 3.09 -12.08
C ASN A 89 -8.30 3.86 -10.86
N ALA A 90 -9.62 3.76 -10.63
CA ALA A 90 -10.18 4.13 -9.33
C ALA A 90 -9.75 3.13 -8.25
N ALA A 91 -9.90 3.51 -6.97
CA ALA A 91 -9.59 2.64 -5.83
C ALA A 91 -10.14 1.22 -6.04
N THR A 92 -9.25 0.23 -5.97
CA THR A 92 -9.62 -1.17 -6.15
C THR A 92 -10.60 -1.57 -5.06
N LEU A 93 -11.73 -2.15 -5.46
CA LEU A 93 -12.59 -2.83 -4.51
C LEU A 93 -11.83 -4.06 -4.04
N ALA A 94 -11.58 -4.14 -2.72
CA ALA A 94 -10.87 -5.27 -2.16
C ALA A 94 -11.60 -6.58 -2.50
N ASP A 95 -10.89 -7.46 -3.20
CA ASP A 95 -11.35 -8.77 -3.62
C ASP A 95 -10.29 -9.82 -3.28
N ASP A 96 -10.75 -11.04 -3.04
CA ASP A 96 -9.93 -12.18 -2.64
C ASP A 96 -9.95 -13.31 -3.69
N GLU A 97 -10.54 -13.08 -4.87
CA GLU A 97 -10.72 -14.06 -5.95
C GLU A 97 -9.45 -14.82 -6.32
N GLN A 98 -8.28 -14.17 -6.33
CA GLN A 98 -7.00 -14.82 -6.67
C GLN A 98 -6.20 -15.32 -5.45
N ARG A 99 -6.67 -15.12 -4.20
CA ARG A 99 -5.96 -15.65 -3.02
C ARG A 99 -6.25 -17.13 -2.82
N VAL A 100 -5.47 -17.86 -2.02
CA VAL A 100 -5.72 -19.31 -1.75
C VAL A 100 -7.13 -19.57 -1.22
N PHE A 101 -7.66 -18.65 -0.41
CA PHE A 101 -9.04 -18.69 0.08
C PHE A 101 -9.78 -17.44 -0.36
N ASP A 102 -10.86 -17.57 -1.14
CA ASP A 102 -11.78 -16.44 -1.28
C ASP A 102 -12.57 -16.26 0.04
N LEU A 103 -12.20 -15.26 0.83
CA LEU A 103 -12.89 -14.90 2.08
C LEU A 103 -13.57 -13.53 1.96
N SER A 104 -13.83 -13.09 0.73
CA SER A 104 -14.59 -11.90 0.41
C SER A 104 -15.91 -12.30 -0.24
N HIS A 105 -16.92 -11.44 -0.11
CA HIS A 105 -18.15 -11.61 -0.86
C HIS A 105 -18.89 -10.27 -0.97
N ARG A 106 -19.37 -9.97 -2.18
CA ARG A 106 -20.18 -8.78 -2.47
C ARG A 106 -21.62 -9.03 -2.03
N ILE A 107 -22.06 -8.31 -1.00
CA ILE A 107 -23.43 -8.31 -0.50
C ILE A 107 -24.36 -7.60 -1.50
N SER A 108 -23.85 -6.51 -2.09
CA SER A 108 -24.52 -5.74 -3.15
C SER A 108 -23.49 -5.40 -4.20
N ASP A 109 -23.88 -5.52 -5.47
CA ASP A 109 -23.09 -5.13 -6.63
C ASP A 109 -24.05 -4.45 -7.62
N GLN A 110 -24.01 -3.12 -7.65
CA GLN A 110 -24.75 -2.23 -8.54
C GLN A 110 -23.75 -1.27 -9.15
N ASP A 111 -24.06 -0.73 -10.33
CA ASP A 111 -23.19 0.15 -11.09
C ASP A 111 -22.57 1.26 -10.23
N ASP A 112 -23.38 1.96 -9.44
CA ASP A 112 -22.99 3.07 -8.56
C ASP A 112 -22.73 2.65 -7.12
N ARG A 113 -22.97 1.39 -6.73
CA ARG A 113 -22.91 0.94 -5.33
C ARG A 113 -22.44 -0.49 -5.14
N VAL A 114 -21.37 -0.65 -4.37
CA VAL A 114 -20.87 -1.94 -3.90
C VAL A 114 -20.82 -2.01 -2.39
N ILE A 115 -21.24 -3.15 -1.84
CA ILE A 115 -21.04 -3.50 -0.44
C ILE A 115 -20.33 -4.85 -0.39
N THR A 116 -19.13 -4.90 0.18
CA THR A 116 -18.30 -6.09 0.29
C THR A 116 -17.99 -6.37 1.75
N HIS A 117 -18.08 -7.63 2.15
CA HIS A 117 -17.47 -8.07 3.41
C HIS A 117 -16.27 -8.97 3.13
N ARG A 118 -15.28 -8.95 4.03
CA ARG A 118 -14.12 -9.86 3.95
C ARG A 118 -13.54 -10.21 5.31
N LEU A 119 -12.83 -11.33 5.36
CA LEU A 119 -11.86 -11.60 6.42
C LEU A 119 -10.48 -11.16 5.93
N ASP A 120 -10.07 -9.95 6.31
CA ASP A 120 -8.79 -9.36 5.89
C ASP A 120 -7.59 -9.94 6.65
N ARG A 121 -7.81 -10.49 7.86
CA ARG A 121 -6.84 -11.30 8.59
C ARG A 121 -7.50 -12.56 9.12
N LEU A 122 -6.79 -13.67 9.04
CA LEU A 122 -7.19 -14.94 9.62
C LEU A 122 -5.96 -15.83 9.74
N TYR A 123 -5.26 -15.74 10.88
CA TYR A 123 -4.02 -16.49 11.06
C TYR A 123 -3.79 -16.96 12.50
N LEU A 124 -3.03 -18.04 12.60
CA LEU A 124 -2.47 -18.56 13.84
C LEU A 124 -0.97 -18.29 13.83
N SER A 125 -0.43 -17.80 14.93
CA SER A 125 1.01 -17.66 15.14
C SER A 125 1.49 -18.42 16.36
N HIS A 126 2.75 -18.83 16.30
CA HIS A 126 3.50 -19.30 17.46
C HIS A 126 4.80 -18.51 17.57
N THR A 127 5.03 -17.91 18.74
CA THR A 127 6.22 -17.13 19.07
C THR A 127 6.93 -17.74 20.27
N SER A 128 8.23 -17.96 20.10
CA SER A 128 9.16 -18.41 21.14
C SER A 128 10.30 -17.39 21.30
N ASN A 129 11.31 -17.71 22.10
CA ASN A 129 12.46 -16.81 22.32
C ASN A 129 13.27 -16.50 21.06
N LYS A 130 13.25 -17.38 20.06
CA LYS A 130 14.07 -17.25 18.84
C LYS A 130 13.31 -17.49 17.54
N THR A 131 12.03 -17.85 17.61
CA THR A 131 11.31 -18.31 16.41
C THR A 131 9.91 -17.77 16.42
N VAL A 132 9.48 -17.28 15.26
CA VAL A 132 8.10 -16.93 14.96
C VAL A 132 7.66 -17.79 13.78
N PHE A 133 6.49 -18.40 13.90
CA PHE A 133 5.82 -19.08 12.79
C PHE A 133 4.40 -18.54 12.68
N LYS A 134 3.94 -18.24 11.47
CA LYS A 134 2.56 -17.80 11.20
C LYS A 134 2.00 -18.53 9.99
N ILE A 135 0.74 -18.93 10.08
CA ILE A 135 0.01 -19.58 8.98
C ILE A 135 -1.36 -18.93 8.83
N GLY A 136 -1.69 -18.56 7.59
CA GLY A 136 -2.97 -17.99 7.22
C GLY A 136 -2.83 -16.58 6.67
N ARG A 137 -3.94 -15.86 6.62
CA ARG A 137 -4.02 -14.54 6.00
C ARG A 137 -3.45 -13.46 6.89
N GLN A 138 -2.38 -12.84 6.43
CA GLN A 138 -1.63 -11.81 7.16
C GLN A 138 -0.97 -10.83 6.19
N ALA A 139 -0.33 -9.78 6.69
CA ALA A 139 0.48 -8.89 5.85
C ALA A 139 1.95 -8.97 6.29
N VAL A 140 2.84 -8.72 5.34
CA VAL A 140 4.28 -8.59 5.55
C VAL A 140 4.76 -7.29 4.89
N SER A 141 5.81 -6.69 5.45
CA SER A 141 6.41 -5.45 4.93
C SER A 141 7.91 -5.55 5.04
N TRP A 142 8.62 -5.34 3.93
CA TRP A 142 10.08 -5.47 3.89
C TRP A 142 10.83 -4.29 3.26
N GLY A 143 10.13 -3.34 2.65
CA GLY A 143 10.74 -2.11 2.11
C GLY A 143 11.26 -1.17 3.20
N ASN A 144 12.33 -0.45 2.87
CA ASN A 144 12.97 0.57 3.69
C ASN A 144 12.58 1.99 3.27
N GLY A 145 11.98 2.17 2.08
CA GLY A 145 11.47 3.45 1.61
C GLY A 145 10.37 4.02 2.50
N LEU A 146 10.13 5.34 2.40
CA LEU A 146 9.04 5.99 3.14
C LEU A 146 7.83 6.28 2.24
N ILE A 147 8.07 6.56 0.96
CA ILE A 147 7.00 6.91 0.01
C ILE A 147 6.84 5.79 -1.02
N TYR A 148 7.94 5.39 -1.66
CA TYR A 148 8.02 4.28 -2.61
C TYR A 148 8.74 3.10 -1.98
N ASN A 149 8.21 1.90 -2.18
CA ASN A 149 8.71 0.69 -1.54
C ASN A 149 8.84 -0.47 -2.53
N PRO A 150 9.87 -0.48 -3.42
CA PRO A 150 9.99 -1.50 -4.46
C PRO A 150 10.14 -2.93 -3.89
N VAL A 151 10.71 -3.07 -2.70
CA VAL A 151 10.91 -4.38 -2.03
C VAL A 151 9.65 -4.88 -1.31
N ASP A 152 8.60 -4.07 -1.24
CA ASP A 152 7.33 -4.38 -0.57
C ASP A 152 6.28 -4.93 -1.55
N PHE A 153 6.70 -5.77 -2.49
CA PHE A 153 5.91 -6.28 -3.63
C PHE A 153 4.78 -7.27 -3.25
N PHE A 154 4.47 -7.47 -1.97
CA PHE A 154 3.31 -8.28 -1.58
C PHE A 154 2.08 -7.44 -1.34
N ASN A 155 2.21 -6.37 -0.55
CA ASN A 155 1.09 -5.53 -0.13
C ASN A 155 1.55 -4.07 0.06
N PRO A 156 2.08 -3.41 -0.99
CA PRO A 156 2.51 -2.03 -0.88
C PRO A 156 1.29 -1.10 -0.78
N PHE A 157 1.52 0.10 -0.27
CA PHE A 157 0.56 1.19 -0.41
C PHE A 157 0.87 1.99 -1.67
N ASP A 158 -0.19 2.56 -2.26
CA ASP A 158 -0.04 3.68 -3.17
C ASP A 158 0.74 4.81 -2.45
N PRO A 159 1.80 5.38 -3.05
CA PRO A 159 2.53 6.52 -2.51
C PRO A 159 1.66 7.70 -2.06
N ALA A 160 0.51 7.91 -2.71
CA ALA A 160 -0.44 8.96 -2.42
C ALA A 160 -1.63 8.49 -1.57
N ALA A 161 -1.63 7.25 -1.07
CA ALA A 161 -2.68 6.71 -0.22
C ALA A 161 -2.87 7.55 1.05
N ILE A 162 -4.12 7.92 1.32
CA ILE A 162 -4.48 8.77 2.46
C ILE A 162 -4.67 7.93 3.73
N ASP A 163 -5.35 6.78 3.63
CA ASP A 163 -5.54 5.84 4.74
C ASP A 163 -4.57 4.67 4.58
N THR A 164 -3.49 4.68 5.37
CA THR A 164 -2.43 3.66 5.37
C THR A 164 -2.43 2.83 6.64
N GLU A 165 -3.56 2.78 7.37
CA GLU A 165 -3.63 2.10 8.67
C GLU A 165 -3.48 0.57 8.53
N TYR A 166 -4.06 -0.03 7.49
CA TYR A 166 -4.03 -1.46 7.26
C TYR A 166 -3.64 -1.81 5.84
N LYS A 167 -2.53 -2.54 5.70
CA LYS A 167 -2.20 -3.24 4.45
C LYS A 167 -3.19 -4.35 4.18
N THR A 168 -3.47 -4.62 2.91
CA THR A 168 -4.22 -5.81 2.52
C THR A 168 -3.50 -7.09 2.94
N GLY A 169 -4.24 -8.09 3.41
CA GLY A 169 -3.66 -9.39 3.82
C GLY A 169 -3.62 -10.38 2.67
N ASP A 170 -2.60 -11.25 2.67
CA ASP A 170 -2.43 -12.35 1.73
C ASP A 170 -2.30 -13.70 2.45
N ASP A 171 -2.62 -14.79 1.75
CA ASP A 171 -2.61 -16.15 2.29
C ASP A 171 -1.20 -16.72 2.25
N MET A 172 -0.55 -16.78 3.41
CA MET A 172 0.88 -17.09 3.47
C MET A 172 1.32 -17.94 4.66
N LEU A 173 2.50 -18.53 4.50
CA LEU A 173 3.31 -19.12 5.56
C LEU A 173 4.49 -18.18 5.83
N TYR A 174 4.68 -17.82 7.09
CA TYR A 174 5.80 -16.99 7.54
C TYR A 174 6.60 -17.74 8.60
N ALA A 175 7.92 -17.70 8.49
CA ALA A 175 8.84 -18.16 9.51
C ALA A 175 9.96 -17.15 9.71
N GLN A 176 10.37 -16.95 10.96
CA GLN A 176 11.49 -16.10 11.33
C GLN A 176 12.34 -16.78 12.39
N TYR A 177 13.66 -16.64 12.28
CA TYR A 177 14.62 -17.11 13.27
C TYR A 177 15.58 -15.99 13.70
N LEU A 178 15.57 -15.65 14.99
CA LEU A 178 16.43 -14.64 15.61
C LEU A 178 17.77 -15.26 16.03
N LEU A 179 18.86 -14.69 15.54
CA LEU A 179 20.23 -15.05 15.88
C LEU A 179 20.65 -14.40 17.20
N ASP A 180 21.69 -14.96 17.84
CA ASP A 180 22.25 -14.38 19.07
C ASP A 180 22.91 -13.01 18.84
N SER A 181 23.20 -12.65 17.58
CA SER A 181 23.68 -11.31 17.21
C SER A 181 22.60 -10.23 17.26
N GLY A 182 21.31 -10.61 17.26
CA GLY A 182 20.18 -9.69 17.05
C GLY A 182 19.69 -9.67 15.59
N ASP A 183 20.47 -10.21 14.66
CA ASP A 183 20.05 -10.42 13.26
C ASP A 183 18.95 -11.47 13.17
N ASP A 184 18.22 -11.49 12.06
CA ASP A 184 17.23 -12.53 11.81
C ASP A 184 17.16 -12.98 10.35
N VAL A 185 16.68 -14.20 10.17
CA VAL A 185 16.37 -14.80 8.88
C VAL A 185 14.86 -15.02 8.81
N GLN A 186 14.24 -14.51 7.76
CA GLN A 186 12.81 -14.63 7.49
C GLN A 186 12.58 -15.42 6.20
N ALA A 187 11.53 -16.21 6.19
CA ALA A 187 11.06 -16.97 5.05
C ALA A 187 9.56 -16.78 4.88
N VAL A 188 9.11 -16.48 3.67
CA VAL A 188 7.70 -16.32 3.34
C VAL A 188 7.38 -17.15 2.12
N TRP A 189 6.28 -17.90 2.19
CA TRP A 189 5.61 -18.45 1.02
C TRP A 189 4.22 -17.83 0.93
N VAL A 190 3.88 -17.22 -0.20
CA VAL A 190 2.54 -16.68 -0.48
C VAL A 190 1.91 -17.52 -1.58
N GLY A 191 0.70 -18.01 -1.33
CA GLY A 191 -0.06 -18.80 -2.28
C GLY A 191 -1.14 -17.97 -2.95
N ARG A 192 -1.41 -18.27 -4.22
CA ARG A 192 -2.50 -17.67 -5.03
C ARG A 192 -3.09 -18.71 -5.96
N ARG A 193 -4.28 -18.44 -6.48
CA ARG A 193 -4.94 -19.23 -7.53
C ARG A 193 -4.80 -18.52 -8.86
N ASP A 194 -4.62 -19.29 -9.92
CA ASP A 194 -4.82 -18.81 -11.29
C ASP A 194 -6.32 -18.81 -11.67
N ASP A 195 -6.62 -18.46 -12.91
CA ASP A 195 -7.99 -18.39 -13.44
C ASP A 195 -8.69 -19.78 -13.50
N ASP A 196 -7.93 -20.88 -13.38
CA ASP A 196 -8.43 -22.26 -13.34
C ASP A 196 -8.57 -22.77 -11.88
N ASP A 197 -8.47 -21.89 -10.88
CA ASP A 197 -8.47 -22.17 -9.44
C ASP A 197 -7.28 -23.01 -8.93
N ASP A 198 -6.20 -23.12 -9.71
CA ASP A 198 -5.03 -23.93 -9.35
C ASP A 198 -3.96 -23.10 -8.60
N VAL A 199 -3.45 -23.67 -7.51
CA VAL A 199 -2.30 -23.12 -6.78
C VAL A 199 -1.02 -23.72 -7.35
N SER A 200 -0.32 -22.95 -8.18
CA SER A 200 0.90 -23.37 -8.87
C SER A 200 2.12 -22.52 -8.48
N ALA A 201 3.31 -22.94 -8.92
CA ALA A 201 4.53 -22.15 -8.71
C ALA A 201 4.50 -20.83 -9.51
N ASP A 202 3.77 -20.79 -10.63
CA ASP A 202 3.72 -19.65 -11.56
C ASP A 202 2.93 -18.46 -10.99
N VAL A 203 2.04 -18.70 -10.02
CA VAL A 203 1.26 -17.66 -9.32
C VAL A 203 1.63 -17.48 -7.84
N SER A 204 2.51 -18.35 -7.32
CA SER A 204 2.97 -18.29 -5.93
C SER A 204 4.21 -17.42 -5.77
N SER A 205 4.61 -17.18 -4.54
CA SER A 205 5.88 -16.52 -4.23
C SER A 205 6.60 -17.23 -3.09
N LEU A 206 7.92 -17.30 -3.16
CA LEU A 206 8.79 -17.78 -2.11
C LEU A 206 9.93 -16.78 -1.92
N ALA A 207 10.07 -16.24 -0.72
CA ALA A 207 11.08 -15.24 -0.40
C ALA A 207 11.86 -15.58 0.85
N LEU A 208 13.15 -15.24 0.84
CA LEU A 208 14.05 -15.31 1.97
C LEU A 208 14.66 -13.92 2.19
N LYS A 209 14.57 -13.42 3.42
CA LYS A 209 15.19 -12.16 3.86
C LYS A 209 16.17 -12.43 4.99
N TYR A 210 17.35 -11.84 4.93
CA TYR A 210 18.28 -11.74 6.05
C TYR A 210 18.36 -10.27 6.46
N HIS A 211 18.00 -9.99 7.70
CA HIS A 211 18.07 -8.67 8.30
C HIS A 211 19.24 -8.64 9.29
N ARG A 212 20.19 -7.76 9.04
CA ARG A 212 21.32 -7.51 9.93
C ARG A 212 21.05 -6.24 10.72
N PHE A 213 21.01 -6.38 12.03
CA PHE A 213 20.81 -5.27 12.94
C PHE A 213 22.13 -4.86 13.60
N SER A 214 22.40 -3.56 13.68
CA SER A 214 23.51 -3.02 14.46
C SER A 214 23.16 -1.65 15.03
N GLU A 215 23.94 -1.16 15.99
CA GLU A 215 23.65 0.09 16.69
C GLU A 215 23.56 1.32 15.77
N ALA A 216 24.27 1.33 14.63
CA ALA A 216 24.39 2.49 13.75
C ALA A 216 23.73 2.30 12.37
N SER A 217 23.38 1.06 12.01
CA SER A 217 22.84 0.75 10.68
C SER A 217 22.11 -0.58 10.65
N GLU A 218 21.15 -0.68 9.75
CA GLU A 218 20.44 -1.90 9.41
C GLU A 218 20.71 -2.25 7.95
N ILE A 219 20.91 -3.52 7.64
CA ILE A 219 21.16 -4.00 6.27
C ILE A 219 20.28 -5.21 6.00
N ASP A 220 19.57 -5.18 4.88
CA ASP A 220 18.68 -6.21 4.41
C ASP A 220 19.19 -6.85 3.13
N PHE A 221 19.23 -8.18 3.09
CA PHE A 221 19.39 -8.92 1.86
C PHE A 221 18.14 -9.76 1.63
N LEU A 222 17.60 -9.73 0.41
CA LEU A 222 16.42 -10.51 0.03
C LEU A 222 16.68 -11.24 -1.28
N ALA A 223 16.21 -12.49 -1.34
CA ALA A 223 16.09 -13.25 -2.58
C ALA A 223 14.71 -13.88 -2.64
N ALA A 224 14.04 -13.80 -3.79
CA ALA A 224 12.71 -14.35 -3.97
C ALA A 224 12.49 -14.91 -5.36
N GLN A 225 11.58 -15.88 -5.45
CA GLN A 225 10.82 -16.17 -6.65
C GLN A 225 9.43 -15.58 -6.43
N HIS A 226 8.96 -14.75 -7.35
CA HIS A 226 7.68 -14.07 -7.25
C HIS A 226 7.00 -14.15 -8.62
N TYR A 227 5.96 -14.96 -8.70
CA TYR A 227 5.41 -15.44 -9.97
C TYR A 227 6.53 -16.12 -10.80
N ASP A 228 6.64 -15.76 -12.07
CA ASP A 228 7.67 -16.19 -13.02
C ASP A 228 9.01 -15.44 -12.87
N ALA A 229 9.07 -14.41 -12.02
CA ALA A 229 10.26 -13.60 -11.85
C ALA A 229 11.15 -14.02 -10.67
N ASN A 230 12.47 -13.90 -10.85
CA ASN A 230 13.46 -14.00 -9.78
C ASN A 230 13.87 -12.61 -9.31
N ILE A 231 13.91 -12.40 -8.00
CA ILE A 231 14.20 -11.12 -7.37
C ILE A 231 15.43 -11.27 -6.46
N ILE A 232 16.34 -10.30 -6.53
CA ILE A 232 17.37 -10.08 -5.53
C ILE A 232 17.30 -8.61 -5.11
N ALA A 233 17.27 -8.35 -3.80
CA ALA A 233 17.30 -6.99 -3.29
C ALA A 233 18.33 -6.81 -2.16
N LEU A 234 18.88 -5.59 -2.11
CA LEU A 234 19.74 -5.12 -1.04
C LEU A 234 19.17 -3.80 -0.54
N GLY A 235 18.96 -3.69 0.76
CA GLY A 235 18.42 -2.49 1.38
C GLY A 235 19.08 -2.19 2.71
N GLY A 236 18.70 -1.06 3.30
CA GLY A 236 19.12 -0.74 4.64
C GLY A 236 18.87 0.71 5.03
N SER A 237 19.19 1.00 6.28
CA SER A 237 19.11 2.33 6.86
C SER A 237 20.36 2.67 7.66
N VAL A 238 20.71 3.95 7.70
CA VAL A 238 21.85 4.46 8.47
C VAL A 238 21.57 5.86 8.99
N ASP A 239 21.95 6.09 10.24
CA ASP A 239 21.95 7.41 10.83
C ASP A 239 23.27 8.11 10.51
N PHE A 240 23.20 9.23 9.78
CA PHE A 240 24.37 10.00 9.40
C PHE A 240 24.10 11.50 9.44
N ALA A 241 24.92 12.23 10.21
CA ALA A 241 24.85 13.69 10.37
C ALA A 241 23.45 14.18 10.82
N ASP A 242 22.91 13.55 11.86
CA ASP A 242 21.58 13.83 12.45
C ASP A 242 20.39 13.60 11.49
N ALA A 243 20.65 13.02 10.31
CA ALA A 243 19.64 12.61 9.35
C ALA A 243 19.62 11.08 9.21
N ILE A 244 18.48 10.54 8.80
CA ILE A 244 18.33 9.11 8.52
C ILE A 244 18.28 8.93 7.01
N TRP A 245 19.15 8.06 6.52
CA TRP A 245 19.21 7.64 5.13
C TRP A 245 18.65 6.23 5.01
N ARG A 246 17.81 5.98 4.01
CA ARG A 246 17.29 4.65 3.70
C ARG A 246 17.41 4.39 2.21
N SER A 247 17.64 3.15 1.83
CA SER A 247 17.70 2.78 0.42
C SER A 247 17.35 1.32 0.23
N ASP A 248 16.71 1.03 -0.90
CA ASP A 248 16.59 -0.32 -1.44
C ASP A 248 17.03 -0.31 -2.90
N ILE A 249 17.68 -1.38 -3.34
CA ILE A 249 17.93 -1.69 -4.74
C ILE A 249 17.42 -3.09 -4.99
N MET A 250 16.60 -3.25 -6.02
CA MET A 250 15.95 -4.50 -6.39
C MET A 250 16.22 -4.81 -7.86
N LEU A 251 16.73 -6.01 -8.11
CA LEU A 251 16.91 -6.58 -9.44
C LEU A 251 15.84 -7.65 -9.66
N THR A 252 15.12 -7.56 -10.77
CA THR A 252 14.08 -8.51 -11.16
C THR A 252 14.41 -9.10 -12.53
N ASP A 253 14.55 -10.41 -12.58
CA ASP A 253 14.75 -11.19 -13.81
C ASP A 253 13.46 -11.93 -14.15
N THR A 254 12.84 -11.57 -15.26
CA THR A 254 11.58 -12.16 -15.76
C THR A 254 11.81 -13.36 -16.68
N GLY A 255 13.08 -13.74 -16.91
CA GLY A 255 13.49 -14.74 -17.89
C GLY A 255 13.74 -14.17 -19.28
N ASP A 256 12.96 -13.17 -19.69
CA ASP A 256 13.13 -12.46 -20.96
C ASP A 256 13.90 -11.15 -20.79
N GLU A 257 13.60 -10.39 -19.72
CA GLU A 257 14.17 -9.08 -19.45
C GLU A 257 14.58 -8.90 -17.97
N ASN A 258 15.54 -7.99 -17.76
CA ASN A 258 16.04 -7.63 -16.44
C ASN A 258 15.67 -6.19 -16.10
N PHE A 259 15.07 -5.99 -14.95
CA PHE A 259 14.61 -4.69 -14.46
C PHE A 259 15.34 -4.33 -13.16
N THR A 260 15.71 -3.07 -13.00
CA THR A 260 16.32 -2.54 -11.78
C THR A 260 15.43 -1.46 -11.20
N SER A 261 14.95 -1.65 -9.98
CA SER A 261 14.26 -0.59 -9.23
C SER A 261 15.09 -0.17 -8.04
N ALA A 262 15.09 1.10 -7.68
CA ALA A 262 15.86 1.61 -6.57
C ALA A 262 15.18 2.78 -5.88
N VAL A 263 15.35 2.89 -4.57
CA VAL A 263 14.91 4.05 -3.79
C VAL A 263 16.08 4.59 -2.97
N LEU A 264 16.17 5.91 -2.86
CA LEU A 264 17.06 6.60 -1.93
C LEU A 264 16.28 7.68 -1.19
N ASN A 265 16.13 7.46 0.11
CA ASN A 265 15.44 8.35 1.02
C ASN A 265 16.43 9.09 1.93
N TRP A 266 16.15 10.37 2.14
CA TRP A 266 16.73 11.20 3.19
C TRP A 266 15.62 11.77 4.06
N SER A 267 15.79 11.74 5.38
CA SER A 267 14.85 12.32 6.33
C SER A 267 15.55 13.06 7.47
N TYR A 268 15.00 14.20 7.86
CA TYR A 268 15.57 15.07 8.89
C TYR A 268 14.47 15.73 9.71
N SER A 269 14.71 15.84 11.02
CA SER A 269 13.76 16.46 11.96
C SER A 269 14.38 17.66 12.67
N TRP A 270 13.63 18.75 12.76
CA TRP A 270 14.05 20.00 13.43
C TRP A 270 12.86 20.75 14.02
N ILE A 271 13.14 21.88 14.68
CA ILE A 271 12.11 22.80 15.15
C ILE A 271 11.97 23.96 14.15
N GLY A 272 10.98 23.89 13.27
CA GLY A 272 10.63 24.92 12.28
C GLY A 272 9.48 25.80 12.78
N TRP A 273 9.62 27.13 12.73
CA TRP A 273 8.58 28.07 13.20
C TRP A 273 8.05 27.79 14.62
N GLY A 274 8.88 27.21 15.49
CA GLY A 274 8.49 26.82 16.86
C GLY A 274 7.63 25.55 16.95
N LYS A 275 7.56 24.75 15.88
CA LYS A 275 6.86 23.47 15.80
C LYS A 275 7.83 22.35 15.45
N ASN A 276 7.54 21.13 15.90
CA ASN A 276 8.28 19.95 15.45
C ASN A 276 7.97 19.77 13.96
N THR A 277 9.03 19.62 13.17
CA THR A 277 8.93 19.45 11.72
C THR A 277 9.87 18.35 11.29
N THR A 278 9.33 17.41 10.52
CA THR A 278 10.11 16.37 9.84
C THR A 278 9.94 16.58 8.35
N ALA A 279 11.03 16.57 7.60
CA ALA A 279 10.97 16.53 6.16
C ALA A 279 11.73 15.33 5.61
N THR A 280 11.28 14.90 4.44
CA THR A 280 11.89 13.82 3.69
C THR A 280 11.99 14.18 2.21
N LEU A 281 13.03 13.66 1.57
CA LEU A 281 13.25 13.71 0.14
C LEU A 281 13.57 12.28 -0.30
N GLU A 282 12.88 11.80 -1.32
CA GLU A 282 13.04 10.44 -1.81
C GLU A 282 13.11 10.43 -3.34
N PHE A 283 14.17 9.84 -3.86
CA PHE A 283 14.27 9.52 -5.29
C PHE A 283 13.90 8.05 -5.48
N PHE A 284 13.03 7.77 -6.44
CA PHE A 284 12.62 6.43 -6.82
C PHE A 284 12.86 6.21 -8.31
N HIS A 285 13.57 5.15 -8.64
CA HIS A 285 13.76 4.63 -9.98
C HIS A 285 12.94 3.35 -10.12
N ASN A 286 11.97 3.37 -11.03
CA ASN A 286 11.10 2.27 -11.39
C ASN A 286 11.63 1.61 -12.65
N GLY A 287 12.29 0.46 -12.52
CA GLY A 287 12.88 -0.23 -13.68
C GLY A 287 11.87 -0.66 -14.73
N PHE A 288 10.59 -0.79 -14.38
CA PHE A 288 9.51 -1.17 -15.30
C PHE A 288 8.90 0.03 -16.04
N GLY A 289 9.28 1.25 -15.65
CA GLY A 289 8.66 2.48 -16.13
C GLY A 289 8.85 2.76 -17.62
N ILE A 290 8.10 3.75 -18.09
CA ILE A 290 8.26 4.36 -19.42
C ILE A 290 9.23 5.54 -19.29
N ASP A 291 10.29 5.55 -20.11
CA ASP A 291 11.45 6.45 -20.01
C ASP A 291 11.32 7.72 -20.87
N ASP A 292 10.35 7.78 -21.77
CA ASP A 292 10.15 8.90 -22.69
C ASP A 292 8.94 9.80 -22.36
N GLY A 293 8.27 9.51 -21.24
CA GLY A 293 7.15 10.27 -20.71
C GLY A 293 5.87 10.21 -21.54
N LYS A 294 5.75 9.26 -22.49
CA LYS A 294 4.55 9.10 -23.33
C LYS A 294 3.76 7.87 -22.93
N TYR A 295 2.54 8.09 -22.45
CA TYR A 295 1.65 7.02 -21.99
C TYR A 295 0.50 6.75 -22.96
N ASP A 296 0.76 6.90 -24.26
CA ASP A 296 -0.24 6.56 -25.26
C ASP A 296 -0.53 5.05 -25.23
N PRO A 297 -1.71 4.62 -25.73
CA PRO A 297 -2.12 3.22 -25.66
C PRO A 297 -1.12 2.23 -26.27
N ALA A 298 -0.36 2.63 -27.30
CA ALA A 298 0.65 1.77 -27.90
C ALA A 298 1.88 1.66 -26.99
N ALA A 299 2.34 2.77 -26.39
CA ALA A 299 3.43 2.77 -25.42
C ALA A 299 3.12 1.89 -24.19
N LEU A 300 1.89 1.97 -23.68
CA LEU A 300 1.44 1.11 -22.58
C LEU A 300 1.36 -0.37 -22.99
N ALA A 301 0.84 -0.67 -24.18
CA ALA A 301 0.75 -2.03 -24.70
C ALA A 301 2.14 -2.69 -24.89
N ASP A 302 3.17 -1.90 -25.15
CA ASP A 302 4.56 -2.34 -25.27
C ASP A 302 5.24 -2.59 -23.89
N LYS A 303 4.53 -2.38 -22.77
CA LYS A 303 5.03 -2.55 -21.39
C LYS A 303 4.20 -3.55 -20.57
N PRO A 304 4.11 -4.84 -20.98
CA PRO A 304 3.28 -5.84 -20.30
C PRO A 304 3.68 -6.08 -18.84
N GLU A 305 5.00 -6.08 -18.54
CA GLU A 305 5.51 -6.28 -17.17
C GLU A 305 5.12 -5.15 -16.20
N LEU A 306 5.03 -3.92 -16.70
CA LEU A 306 4.56 -2.75 -15.96
C LEU A 306 3.06 -2.89 -15.66
N LEU A 307 2.26 -3.14 -16.71
CA LEU A 307 0.81 -3.27 -16.59
C LEU A 307 0.40 -4.41 -15.66
N ALA A 308 1.09 -5.55 -15.74
CA ALA A 308 0.82 -6.68 -14.86
C ALA A 308 1.05 -6.34 -13.38
N ARG A 309 2.07 -5.54 -13.05
CA ARG A 309 2.36 -5.10 -11.67
C ARG A 309 1.35 -4.07 -11.17
N ILE A 310 0.94 -3.14 -12.03
CA ILE A 310 -0.13 -2.19 -11.70
C ILE A 310 -1.45 -2.93 -11.43
N GLN A 311 -1.79 -3.90 -12.28
CA GLN A 311 -2.99 -4.71 -12.11
C GLN A 311 -2.97 -5.52 -10.80
N ARG A 312 -1.80 -6.04 -10.41
CA ARG A 312 -1.62 -6.74 -9.12
C ARG A 312 -1.54 -5.81 -7.91
N GLY A 313 -1.47 -4.49 -8.10
CA GLY A 313 -1.31 -3.52 -7.02
C GLY A 313 0.09 -3.53 -6.39
N GLU A 314 1.11 -3.95 -7.16
CA GLU A 314 2.52 -4.01 -6.73
C GLU A 314 3.26 -2.71 -7.05
N LEU A 315 2.74 -1.93 -8.00
CA LEU A 315 3.32 -0.69 -8.52
C LEU A 315 2.20 0.30 -8.86
N PHE A 316 2.44 1.60 -8.65
CA PHE A 316 1.43 2.66 -8.82
C PHE A 316 1.90 3.79 -9.74
N THR A 317 3.07 3.62 -10.37
CA THR A 317 3.77 4.64 -11.16
C THR A 317 3.97 4.17 -12.59
N LEU A 318 3.76 5.06 -13.56
CA LEU A 318 3.95 4.77 -14.98
C LEU A 318 5.36 5.10 -15.50
N GLY A 319 5.95 6.18 -15.03
CA GLY A 319 7.29 6.66 -15.38
C GLY A 319 8.41 5.81 -14.77
N GLU A 320 9.64 6.12 -15.17
CA GLU A 320 10.86 5.47 -14.71
C GLU A 320 11.49 6.19 -13.51
N ASN A 321 11.35 7.52 -13.40
CA ASN A 321 12.08 8.33 -12.43
C ASN A 321 11.17 9.30 -11.68
N TYR A 322 11.13 9.17 -10.36
CA TYR A 322 10.31 10.00 -9.47
C TYR A 322 11.16 10.70 -8.42
N LEU A 323 10.76 11.92 -8.10
CA LEU A 323 11.23 12.65 -6.93
C LEU A 323 10.03 13.01 -6.06
N ALA A 324 10.00 12.47 -4.85
CA ALA A 324 9.03 12.84 -3.84
C ALA A 324 9.65 13.64 -2.71
N ALA A 325 8.94 14.64 -2.22
CA ALA A 325 9.32 15.42 -1.06
C ALA A 325 8.12 15.60 -0.16
N ALA A 326 8.28 15.37 1.15
CA ALA A 326 7.21 15.60 2.11
C ALA A 326 7.72 16.35 3.35
N ALA A 327 6.86 17.17 3.94
CA ALA A 327 7.11 17.84 5.20
C ALA A 327 5.90 17.70 6.11
N THR A 328 6.10 17.10 7.28
CA THR A 328 5.09 16.95 8.34
C THR A 328 5.38 17.96 9.45
N ILE A 329 4.37 18.78 9.76
CA ILE A 329 4.42 19.79 10.82
C ILE A 329 3.42 19.41 11.91
N GLU A 330 3.90 19.31 13.15
CA GLU A 330 3.06 19.15 14.33
C GLU A 330 2.42 20.52 14.69
N LEU A 331 1.25 20.81 14.13
CA LEU A 331 0.53 22.06 14.40
C LEU A 331 0.07 22.15 15.86
N ALA A 332 -0.32 21.02 16.45
CA ALA A 332 -0.60 20.83 17.87
C ALA A 332 -0.34 19.34 18.23
N PRO A 333 -0.29 18.95 19.52
CA PRO A 333 0.04 17.57 19.91
C PRO A 333 -0.84 16.47 19.32
N LEU A 334 -2.05 16.82 18.84
CA LEU A 334 -3.03 15.91 18.23
C LEU A 334 -3.40 16.33 16.79
N TRP A 335 -2.60 17.20 16.18
CA TRP A 335 -2.88 17.73 14.84
C TRP A 335 -1.59 17.83 14.01
N LEU A 336 -1.49 16.95 13.02
CA LEU A 336 -0.40 16.88 12.05
C LEU A 336 -0.88 17.42 10.70
N LEU A 337 -0.03 18.20 10.05
CA LEU A 337 -0.20 18.63 8.67
C LEU A 337 1.00 18.16 7.85
N THR A 338 0.76 17.32 6.86
CA THR A 338 1.75 16.84 5.90
C THR A 338 1.50 17.50 4.55
N THR A 339 2.54 18.06 3.94
CA THR A 339 2.51 18.52 2.55
C THR A 339 3.50 17.68 1.77
N SER A 340 3.03 17.01 0.73
CA SER A 340 3.81 16.10 -0.11
C SER A 340 3.74 16.53 -1.58
N ILE A 341 4.86 16.40 -2.29
CA ILE A 341 4.94 16.55 -3.74
C ILE A 341 5.47 15.22 -4.28
N PHE A 342 4.81 14.68 -5.30
CA PHE A 342 5.24 13.52 -6.06
C PHE A 342 5.48 13.98 -7.49
N GLY A 343 6.74 14.12 -7.91
CA GLY A 343 7.08 14.56 -9.27
C GLY A 343 7.54 13.39 -10.13
N ASN A 344 6.94 13.23 -11.29
CA ASN A 344 7.45 12.36 -12.35
C ASN A 344 8.44 13.18 -13.20
N LEU A 345 9.70 12.73 -13.24
CA LEU A 345 10.79 13.46 -13.89
C LEU A 345 10.89 13.19 -15.39
N ASP A 346 10.18 12.17 -15.89
CA ASP A 346 10.23 11.78 -17.30
C ASP A 346 9.21 12.56 -18.15
N ASP A 347 8.15 13.10 -17.53
CA ASP A 347 7.07 13.86 -18.18
C ASP A 347 6.83 15.29 -17.62
N ASP A 348 7.65 15.71 -16.66
CA ASP A 348 7.56 17.00 -15.94
C ASP A 348 6.20 17.24 -15.24
N SER A 349 5.47 16.19 -14.88
CA SER A 349 4.20 16.25 -14.15
C SER A 349 4.38 16.02 -12.64
N MET A 350 3.42 16.47 -11.83
CA MET A 350 3.46 16.32 -10.39
C MET A 350 2.07 16.22 -9.74
N LEU A 351 2.03 15.59 -8.57
CA LEU A 351 0.91 15.62 -7.64
C LEU A 351 1.33 16.35 -6.36
N LEU A 352 0.62 17.43 -6.02
CA LEU A 352 0.73 18.07 -4.71
C LEU A 352 -0.40 17.57 -3.81
N GLN A 353 -0.05 16.99 -2.66
CA GLN A 353 -1.00 16.54 -1.63
C GLN A 353 -0.81 17.35 -0.35
N ILE A 354 -1.91 17.89 0.17
CA ILE A 354 -1.97 18.49 1.51
C ILE A 354 -2.87 17.61 2.37
N PHE A 355 -2.28 16.93 3.34
CA PHE A 355 -2.93 15.98 4.22
C PHE A 355 -2.93 16.49 5.66
N SER A 356 -4.09 16.46 6.32
CA SER A 356 -4.27 16.86 7.70
C SER A 356 -4.89 15.72 8.50
N GLN A 357 -4.20 15.28 9.54
CA GLN A 357 -4.68 14.31 10.51
C GLN A 357 -4.89 15.00 11.87
N HIS A 358 -6.11 14.95 12.40
CA HIS A 358 -6.46 15.59 13.65
C HIS A 358 -7.24 14.63 14.55
N ASP A 359 -6.67 14.26 15.69
CA ASP A 359 -7.39 13.55 16.74
C ASP A 359 -8.26 14.55 17.51
N LEU A 360 -9.55 14.58 17.16
CA LEU A 360 -10.51 15.54 17.69
C LEU A 360 -10.80 15.27 19.17
N GLN A 361 -10.86 13.99 19.53
CA GLN A 361 -11.07 13.47 20.88
C GLN A 361 -10.40 12.10 21.01
N GLN A 362 -10.44 11.51 22.21
CA GLN A 362 -10.06 10.12 22.38
C GLN A 362 -10.92 9.26 21.42
N ASP A 363 -10.25 8.38 20.69
CA ASP A 363 -10.85 7.44 19.74
C ASP A 363 -11.59 8.08 18.55
N LEU A 364 -11.48 9.40 18.33
CA LEU A 364 -12.13 10.10 17.21
C LEU A 364 -11.12 10.91 16.41
N GLN A 365 -10.90 10.52 15.15
CA GLN A 365 -9.93 11.13 14.25
C GLN A 365 -10.61 11.68 12.99
N LEU A 366 -10.17 12.86 12.56
CA LEU A 366 -10.54 13.47 11.29
C LEU A 366 -9.34 13.50 10.35
N LEU A 367 -9.50 12.89 9.18
CA LEU A 367 -8.56 12.98 8.07
C LEU A 367 -9.13 13.89 6.99
N LEU A 368 -8.31 14.80 6.48
CA LEU A 368 -8.62 15.64 5.33
C LEU A 368 -7.45 15.60 4.36
N ALA A 369 -7.71 15.40 3.07
CA ALA A 369 -6.69 15.52 2.05
C ALA A 369 -7.17 16.38 0.88
N LEU A 370 -6.29 17.22 0.37
CA LEU A 370 -6.46 17.97 -0.88
C LEU A 370 -5.36 17.50 -1.84
N ASN A 371 -5.75 16.97 -3.00
CA ASN A 371 -4.82 16.62 -4.06
C ASN A 371 -4.96 17.57 -5.23
N LEU A 372 -3.82 18.02 -5.75
CA LEU A 372 -3.69 18.98 -6.83
C LEU A 372 -2.75 18.38 -7.88
N PRO A 373 -3.28 17.61 -8.84
CA PRO A 373 -2.50 17.14 -9.97
C PRO A 373 -2.12 18.32 -10.88
N GLY A 374 -0.97 18.24 -11.52
CA GLY A 374 -0.49 19.23 -12.47
C GLY A 374 0.50 18.62 -13.45
N GLY A 375 0.32 18.91 -14.74
CA GLY A 375 1.13 18.38 -15.83
C GLY A 375 0.56 18.87 -17.16
N ASN A 376 1.22 18.53 -18.25
CA ASN A 376 0.66 18.74 -19.59
C ASN A 376 -0.23 17.54 -19.97
N ASP A 377 -1.15 17.73 -20.90
CA ASP A 377 -1.93 16.64 -21.50
C ASP A 377 -1.02 15.51 -21.99
N GLY A 378 -1.41 14.27 -21.71
CA GLY A 378 -0.65 13.06 -22.04
C GLY A 378 0.40 12.67 -20.99
N SER A 379 0.64 13.49 -19.94
CA SER A 379 1.50 13.14 -18.81
C SER A 379 0.73 12.40 -17.70
N GLU A 380 1.44 11.70 -16.81
CA GLU A 380 0.82 10.88 -15.76
C GLU A 380 -0.11 11.69 -14.85
N PHE A 381 0.37 12.82 -14.32
CA PHE A 381 -0.45 13.70 -13.48
C PHE A 381 -1.20 14.79 -14.26
N GLY A 382 -1.01 14.89 -15.58
CA GLY A 382 -1.82 15.74 -16.46
C GLY A 382 -3.03 15.03 -17.07
N GLY A 383 -3.06 13.69 -16.98
CA GLY A 383 -4.03 12.83 -17.65
C GLY A 383 -3.43 12.20 -18.90
N ILE A 384 -3.30 10.88 -18.89
CA ILE A 384 -2.78 10.09 -20.01
C ILE A 384 -3.75 10.08 -21.20
N ASP A 385 -3.24 9.78 -22.39
CA ASP A 385 -4.08 9.66 -23.59
C ASP A 385 -5.03 8.47 -23.50
N SER A 386 -6.28 8.67 -23.93
CA SER A 386 -7.28 7.60 -23.96
C SER A 386 -7.02 6.58 -25.07
N ALA A 387 -7.34 5.31 -24.79
CA ALA A 387 -7.31 4.22 -25.77
C ALA A 387 -8.55 4.16 -26.68
N VAL A 388 -9.62 4.88 -26.33
CA VAL A 388 -10.94 4.72 -26.97
C VAL A 388 -11.25 5.84 -27.96
N ASP A 389 -10.93 7.09 -27.61
CA ASP A 389 -11.21 8.29 -28.41
C ASP A 389 -10.12 9.36 -28.23
N GLU A 390 -10.10 10.39 -29.09
CA GLU A 390 -9.18 11.53 -28.95
C GLU A 390 -9.50 12.32 -27.67
N GLY A 391 -8.59 12.32 -26.70
CA GLY A 391 -8.71 13.06 -25.44
C GLY A 391 -7.86 12.45 -24.33
N THR A 392 -7.78 13.13 -23.19
CA THR A 392 -7.04 12.66 -22.01
C THR A 392 -7.96 12.10 -20.94
N LEU A 393 -7.43 11.22 -20.10
CA LEU A 393 -8.09 10.66 -18.92
C LEU A 393 -7.66 11.46 -17.69
N ALA A 394 -7.86 12.77 -17.74
CA ALA A 394 -7.42 13.69 -16.70
C ALA A 394 -8.41 13.74 -15.53
N VAL A 395 -7.87 13.75 -14.31
CA VAL A 395 -8.59 14.12 -13.09
C VAL A 395 -8.01 15.41 -12.53
N GLY A 396 -8.88 16.27 -12.02
CA GLY A 396 -8.51 17.57 -11.48
C GLY A 396 -8.28 17.53 -9.97
N THR A 397 -8.53 18.67 -9.33
CA THR A 397 -8.46 18.79 -7.88
C THR A 397 -9.40 17.79 -7.20
N SER A 398 -8.89 17.07 -6.19
CA SER A 398 -9.73 16.22 -5.34
C SER A 398 -9.65 16.59 -3.86
N LEU A 399 -10.79 16.45 -3.19
CA LEU A 399 -10.95 16.62 -1.75
C LEU A 399 -11.44 15.31 -1.14
N PHE A 400 -10.75 14.86 -0.10
CA PHE A 400 -11.13 13.71 0.70
C PHE A 400 -11.37 14.12 2.15
N ALA A 401 -12.39 13.55 2.76
CA ALA A 401 -12.63 13.66 4.20
C ALA A 401 -13.07 12.31 4.77
N GLN A 402 -12.48 11.91 5.89
CA GLN A 402 -12.85 10.70 6.63
C GLN A 402 -12.92 11.00 8.12
N LEU A 403 -13.95 10.49 8.79
CA LEU A 403 -14.09 10.56 10.24
C LEU A 403 -14.00 9.14 10.82
N GLY A 404 -12.87 8.80 11.44
CA GLY A 404 -12.65 7.52 12.09
C GLY A 404 -13.08 7.54 13.55
N TRP A 405 -13.91 6.58 13.95
CA TRP A 405 -14.23 6.30 15.35
C TRP A 405 -13.73 4.91 15.73
N TYR A 406 -12.86 4.83 16.73
CA TYR A 406 -12.20 3.63 17.23
C TYR A 406 -12.84 3.15 18.55
N PHE A 407 -12.72 1.86 18.87
CA PHE A 407 -13.25 1.30 20.12
C PHE A 407 -12.51 0.04 20.59
#